data_AF-A0A4Q3SB20-F1
#
_entry.id   AF-A0A4Q3SB20-F1
#
_cell.length_a   1.000
_cell.length_b   1.000
_cell.length_c   1.000
_cell.angle_alpha   90.00
_cell.angle_beta   90.00
_cell.angle_gamma   90.00
#
_symmetry.space_group_name_H-M   'P 1'
#
loop_
_entity.id
_entity.type
_entity.pdbx_description
1 polymer ?
#
loop_
_entity_poly.entity_id
_entity_poly.type
_entity_poly.pdbx_seq_one_letter_code
_entity_poly.pdbx_strand_id
1 'polypeptide(L)'
;MGAQGFGRAAMARLKGFCGNERGAIAVQAAFLGMPMLVLTMGAVDIANASAAKTKLQDALDSAALAAARSNQFSDTGLQTVGSKALTANMAGSHAVITSSSFKSDGNKVLASAKGKVTPVIAGLWLQGDIIVGAKADVTRSVNKIELALVLDTTGSMKGSKLANLKTASKNLIDTLSEASQRSVEPDPVKIAIAPFSMTVKVGTSYRNATWIDQNGAAPINNQIFASSANRFTLLNNMGVQWGGCVEGRAAPYDVQDTAPSTGTPATLFTPYFAPDEPSSGGTYYNSYLPDVTNSSDWKVRQGYVAKYNRSPTSTGTNSSTGYIYGPNSGCQLSPITRLTDDWDGLKDAVDAMVAVGDTNIPLGLMWGWHLLSPNAPFADGRAYNTPKSTKVVVLMTDGENTMGSTSNNNASLYNSLGYIWQNRLGITSGSTAQRKAAMDGKLTSLCANMKAQGIVLYTVRVEVSSGDSSVLRGCATSNDKFYDVQDASQLTAVFNAIAGSIENLRILK
;
A
#
# COMPACT_ATOMS: atom_id res chain seq x y z
N MET A 1 26.22 66.98 -99.20
CA MET A 1 27.60 67.29 -98.75
C MET A 1 27.64 67.23 -97.23
N GLY A 2 28.57 66.45 -96.66
CA GLY A 2 29.04 66.67 -95.27
C GLY A 2 28.36 65.89 -94.14
N ALA A 3 28.47 64.56 -94.14
CA ALA A 3 28.45 63.77 -92.91
C ALA A 3 29.76 63.96 -92.15
N GLN A 4 29.72 64.22 -90.83
CA GLN A 4 30.69 63.78 -89.79
C GLN A 4 30.50 64.61 -88.51
N GLY A 5 30.10 63.97 -87.41
CA GLY A 5 30.08 64.67 -86.10
C GLY A 5 29.75 63.82 -84.89
N PHE A 6 28.78 62.91 -84.97
CA PHE A 6 28.24 62.26 -83.77
C PHE A 6 28.83 60.88 -83.41
N GLY A 7 29.71 60.31 -84.23
CA GLY A 7 30.27 58.96 -84.01
C GLY A 7 31.46 58.87 -83.05
N ARG A 8 32.13 59.98 -82.69
CA ARG A 8 33.43 59.93 -81.98
C ARG A 8 33.35 59.96 -80.46
N ALA A 9 32.25 60.41 -79.86
CA ALA A 9 32.12 60.50 -78.39
C ALA A 9 31.70 59.16 -77.74
N ALA A 10 30.91 58.33 -78.43
CA ALA A 10 30.48 57.02 -77.91
C ALA A 10 31.61 55.97 -77.97
N MET A 11 32.46 56.03 -79.01
CA MET A 11 33.55 55.06 -79.20
C MET A 11 34.77 55.32 -78.28
N ALA A 12 34.94 56.56 -77.80
CA ALA A 12 36.02 56.92 -76.87
C ALA A 12 35.74 56.48 -75.43
N ARG A 13 34.46 56.39 -75.01
CA ARG A 13 34.09 55.86 -73.68
C ARG A 13 34.17 54.34 -73.58
N LEU A 14 33.97 53.61 -74.68
CA LEU A 14 34.15 52.15 -74.74
C LEU A 14 35.64 51.74 -74.76
N LYS A 15 36.52 52.53 -75.39
CA LYS A 15 37.97 52.27 -75.38
C LYS A 15 38.66 52.53 -74.03
N GLY A 16 38.06 53.34 -73.15
CA GLY A 16 38.54 53.53 -71.78
C GLY A 16 38.23 52.38 -70.82
N PHE A 17 37.34 51.45 -71.22
CA PHE A 17 36.96 50.30 -70.39
C PHE A 17 37.85 49.06 -70.63
N CYS A 18 38.44 48.92 -71.82
CA CYS A 18 39.31 47.78 -72.15
C CYS A 18 40.77 47.91 -71.68
N GLY A 19 41.18 49.06 -71.12
CA GLY A 19 42.55 49.30 -70.65
C GLY A 19 42.68 49.59 -69.14
N ASN A 20 41.64 49.30 -68.36
CA ASN A 20 41.60 49.66 -66.94
C ASN A 20 41.93 48.44 -66.05
N GLU A 21 43.20 48.33 -65.62
CA GLU A 21 43.69 47.24 -64.74
C GLU A 21 43.07 47.26 -63.32
N ARG A 22 42.25 48.27 -62.99
CA ARG A 22 41.45 48.31 -61.76
C ARG A 22 40.35 47.25 -61.69
N GLY A 23 40.07 46.54 -62.79
CA GLY A 23 39.13 45.41 -62.83
C GLY A 23 39.70 44.07 -62.32
N ALA A 24 41.03 43.89 -62.30
CA ALA A 24 41.65 42.63 -61.88
C ALA A 24 41.38 42.33 -60.39
N ILE A 25 41.37 43.38 -59.55
CA ILE A 25 41.01 43.30 -58.13
C ILE A 25 39.54 42.91 -57.98
N ALA A 26 38.64 43.41 -58.84
CA ALA A 26 37.22 43.04 -58.80
C ALA A 26 37.00 41.57 -59.20
N VAL A 27 37.76 41.05 -60.17
CA VAL A 27 37.70 39.64 -60.57
C VAL A 27 38.26 38.72 -59.48
N GLN A 28 39.39 39.08 -58.85
CA GLN A 28 39.96 38.32 -57.72
C GLN A 28 39.05 38.39 -56.48
N ALA A 29 38.47 39.55 -56.17
CA ALA A 29 37.53 39.72 -55.08
C ALA A 29 36.23 38.93 -55.31
N ALA A 30 35.73 38.84 -56.55
CA ALA A 30 34.59 37.99 -56.88
C ALA A 30 34.91 36.49 -56.72
N PHE A 31 36.10 36.06 -57.17
CA PHE A 31 36.53 34.66 -57.09
C PHE A 31 36.81 34.20 -55.65
N LEU A 32 37.31 35.07 -54.78
CA LEU A 32 37.57 34.78 -53.36
C LEU A 32 36.36 35.07 -52.46
N GLY A 33 35.55 36.05 -52.82
CA GLY A 33 34.35 36.45 -52.08
C GLY A 33 33.23 35.42 -52.16
N MET A 34 33.05 34.76 -53.32
CA MET A 34 32.05 33.70 -53.48
C MET A 34 32.26 32.52 -52.51
N PRO A 35 33.47 31.91 -52.40
CA PRO A 35 33.75 30.89 -51.39
C PRO A 35 33.56 31.36 -49.95
N MET A 36 33.98 32.60 -49.61
CA MET A 36 33.79 33.15 -48.27
C MET A 36 32.32 33.35 -47.90
N LEU A 37 31.50 33.83 -48.85
CA LEU A 37 30.05 33.96 -48.66
C LEU A 37 29.41 32.60 -48.40
N VAL A 38 29.76 31.57 -49.17
CA VAL A 38 29.26 30.20 -48.96
C VAL A 38 29.64 29.66 -47.58
N LEU A 39 30.87 29.90 -47.10
CA LEU A 39 31.31 29.45 -45.78
C LEU A 39 30.60 30.18 -44.63
N THR A 40 30.50 31.51 -44.70
CA THR A 40 29.81 32.32 -43.67
C THR A 40 28.32 32.00 -43.61
N MET A 41 27.70 31.77 -44.77
CA MET A 41 26.31 31.36 -44.89
C MET A 41 26.08 29.92 -44.44
N GLY A 42 26.98 28.98 -44.77
CA GLY A 42 26.93 27.62 -44.24
C GLY A 42 27.04 27.57 -42.71
N ALA A 43 27.79 28.49 -42.11
CA ALA A 43 27.85 28.64 -40.66
C ALA A 43 26.50 29.08 -40.06
N VAL A 44 25.72 29.90 -40.76
CA VAL A 44 24.35 30.28 -40.34
C VAL A 44 23.41 29.07 -40.40
N ASP A 45 23.48 28.26 -41.46
CA ASP A 45 22.66 27.03 -41.57
C ASP A 45 23.02 26.02 -40.47
N ILE A 46 24.31 25.86 -40.16
CA ILE A 46 24.78 25.03 -39.03
C ILE A 46 24.29 25.62 -37.70
N ALA A 47 24.37 26.93 -37.51
CA ALA A 47 23.88 27.58 -36.29
C ALA A 47 22.37 27.36 -36.10
N ASN A 48 21.58 27.51 -37.16
CA ASN A 48 20.14 27.25 -37.15
C ASN A 48 19.83 25.78 -36.88
N ALA A 49 20.54 24.85 -37.53
CA ALA A 49 20.38 23.42 -37.30
C ALA A 49 20.76 23.01 -35.86
N SER A 50 21.83 23.59 -35.31
CA SER A 50 22.22 23.38 -33.92
C SER A 50 21.20 23.96 -32.94
N ALA A 51 20.69 25.17 -33.19
CA ALA A 51 19.65 25.78 -32.35
C ALA A 51 18.35 24.94 -32.37
N ALA A 52 17.95 24.46 -33.55
CA ALA A 52 16.83 23.55 -33.72
C ALA A 52 17.04 22.21 -32.98
N LYS A 53 18.26 21.65 -33.01
CA LYS A 53 18.59 20.44 -32.28
C LYS A 53 18.49 20.63 -30.77
N THR A 54 19.01 21.72 -30.22
CA THR A 54 18.90 22.04 -28.79
C THR A 54 17.43 22.20 -28.39
N LYS A 55 16.65 22.96 -29.17
CA LYS A 55 15.22 23.14 -28.91
C LYS A 55 14.44 21.82 -28.97
N LEU A 56 14.78 20.95 -29.93
CA LEU A 56 14.18 19.62 -30.05
C LEU A 56 14.53 18.74 -28.83
N GLN A 57 15.76 18.81 -28.34
CA GLN A 57 16.17 18.09 -27.13
C GLN A 57 15.40 18.57 -25.90
N ASP A 58 15.34 19.88 -25.66
CA ASP A 58 14.58 20.46 -24.54
C ASP A 58 13.09 20.09 -24.60
N ALA A 59 12.50 20.16 -25.80
CA ALA A 59 11.11 19.79 -26.01
C ALA A 59 10.86 18.29 -25.78
N LEU A 60 11.81 17.43 -26.22
CA LEU A 60 11.75 15.99 -26.02
C LEU A 60 11.92 15.61 -24.55
N ASP A 61 12.83 16.23 -23.82
CA ASP A 61 13.05 15.96 -22.39
C ASP A 61 11.79 16.31 -21.58
N SER A 62 11.18 17.46 -21.85
CA SER A 62 9.91 17.87 -21.23
C SER A 62 8.76 16.91 -21.62
N ALA A 63 8.69 16.49 -22.88
CA ALA A 63 7.67 15.55 -23.35
C ALA A 63 7.85 14.14 -22.77
N ALA A 64 9.09 13.67 -22.65
CA ALA A 64 9.44 12.39 -22.03
C ALA A 64 9.08 12.40 -20.55
N LEU A 65 9.31 13.51 -19.84
CA LEU A 65 8.88 13.69 -18.46
C LEU A 65 7.35 13.70 -18.33
N ALA A 66 6.63 14.38 -19.24
CA ALA A 66 5.18 14.39 -19.26
C ALA A 66 4.59 12.99 -19.52
N ALA A 67 5.18 12.23 -20.45
CA ALA A 67 4.83 10.83 -20.70
C ALA A 67 5.16 9.95 -19.49
N ALA A 68 6.31 10.15 -18.84
CA ALA A 68 6.71 9.41 -17.65
C ALA A 68 5.80 9.68 -16.43
N ARG A 69 5.23 10.88 -16.32
CA ARG A 69 4.25 11.24 -15.27
C ARG A 69 2.81 10.80 -15.54
N SER A 70 2.55 10.22 -16.71
CA SER A 70 1.20 9.80 -17.09
C SER A 70 0.84 8.41 -16.55
N ASN A 71 -0.45 8.15 -16.36
CA ASN A 71 -0.99 6.83 -15.99
C ASN A 71 -1.01 5.84 -17.17
N GLN A 72 -0.30 6.14 -18.27
CA GLN A 72 -0.19 5.28 -19.43
C GLN A 72 1.04 4.39 -19.32
N PHE A 73 0.88 3.11 -19.64
CA PHE A 73 1.94 2.10 -19.61
C PHE A 73 2.12 1.38 -20.94
N SER A 74 1.14 1.46 -21.84
CA SER A 74 1.28 0.95 -23.20
C SER A 74 2.08 1.94 -24.04
N ASP A 75 2.87 1.42 -24.98
CA ASP A 75 3.59 2.23 -25.97
C ASP A 75 2.63 3.20 -26.69
N THR A 76 1.42 2.75 -27.02
CA THR A 76 0.40 3.59 -27.68
C THR A 76 -0.09 4.73 -26.78
N GLY A 77 -0.30 4.47 -25.49
CA GLY A 77 -0.71 5.49 -24.53
C GLY A 77 0.40 6.50 -24.26
N LEU A 78 1.63 6.02 -24.07
CA LEU A 78 2.83 6.84 -23.91
C LEU A 78 3.08 7.71 -25.14
N GLN A 79 2.94 7.13 -26.34
CA GLN A 79 3.06 7.85 -27.61
C GLN A 79 2.03 8.97 -27.72
N THR A 80 0.79 8.73 -27.30
CA THR A 80 -0.29 9.73 -27.35
C THR A 80 0.01 10.93 -26.45
N VAL A 81 0.43 10.68 -25.20
CA VAL A 81 0.76 11.75 -24.25
C VAL A 81 2.05 12.47 -24.64
N GLY A 82 3.10 11.72 -24.97
CA GLY A 82 4.42 12.25 -25.31
C GLY A 82 4.39 13.07 -26.60
N SER A 83 3.75 12.59 -27.66
CA SER A 83 3.65 13.33 -28.94
C SER A 83 2.85 14.63 -28.81
N LYS A 84 1.79 14.63 -28.00
CA LYS A 84 1.02 15.84 -27.69
C LYS A 84 1.88 16.87 -26.96
N ALA A 85 2.61 16.45 -25.92
CA ALA A 85 3.51 17.33 -25.19
C ALA A 85 4.67 17.85 -26.05
N LEU A 86 5.27 16.98 -26.88
CA LEU A 86 6.34 17.33 -27.80
C LEU A 86 5.89 18.37 -28.82
N THR A 87 4.71 18.19 -29.42
CA THR A 87 4.15 19.13 -30.40
C THR A 87 3.86 20.49 -29.75
N ALA A 88 3.32 20.50 -28.53
CA ALA A 88 3.09 21.73 -27.77
C ALA A 88 4.41 22.48 -27.46
N ASN A 89 5.46 21.75 -27.06
CA ASN A 89 6.76 22.33 -26.73
C ASN A 89 7.57 22.80 -27.96
N MET A 90 7.23 22.30 -29.15
CA MET A 90 7.82 22.68 -30.44
C MET A 90 7.09 23.85 -31.12
N ALA A 91 6.04 24.41 -30.50
CA ALA A 91 5.34 25.57 -31.03
C ALA A 91 6.30 26.76 -31.23
N GLY A 92 6.32 27.32 -32.44
CA GLY A 92 7.21 28.43 -32.81
C GLY A 92 8.65 28.01 -33.21
N SER A 93 8.94 26.70 -33.33
CA SER A 93 10.23 26.21 -33.83
C SER A 93 10.29 26.20 -35.36
N HIS A 94 11.48 26.46 -35.91
CA HIS A 94 11.77 26.29 -37.34
C HIS A 94 11.98 24.82 -37.76
N ALA A 95 12.00 23.88 -36.81
CA ALA A 95 12.12 22.47 -37.08
C ALA A 95 10.75 21.77 -37.13
N VAL A 96 10.48 21.04 -38.21
CA VAL A 96 9.25 20.26 -38.37
C VAL A 96 9.49 18.83 -37.89
N ILE A 97 8.72 18.36 -36.92
CA ILE A 97 8.80 16.98 -36.43
C ILE A 97 8.40 16.02 -37.57
N THR A 98 9.23 15.02 -37.82
CA THR A 98 8.99 13.97 -38.84
C THR A 98 8.60 12.64 -38.22
N SER A 99 9.19 12.32 -37.08
CA SER A 99 8.81 11.15 -36.29
C SER A 99 9.09 11.39 -34.83
N SER A 100 8.28 10.75 -33.99
CA SER A 100 8.51 10.64 -32.55
C SER A 100 8.11 9.25 -32.08
N SER A 101 8.82 8.72 -31.10
CA SER A 101 8.55 7.43 -30.49
C SER A 101 8.72 7.55 -28.98
N PHE A 102 7.73 7.14 -28.22
CA PHE A 102 7.76 7.00 -26.76
C PHE A 102 7.41 5.55 -26.42
N LYS A 103 8.38 4.81 -25.88
CA LYS A 103 8.21 3.40 -25.54
C LYS A 103 8.49 3.13 -24.07
N SER A 104 7.82 2.13 -23.52
CA SER A 104 8.11 1.63 -22.18
C SER A 104 9.24 0.62 -22.23
N ASP A 105 10.24 0.78 -21.35
CA ASP A 105 11.31 -0.19 -21.11
C ASP A 105 11.42 -0.43 -19.61
N GLY A 106 10.63 -1.40 -19.11
CA GLY A 106 10.41 -1.59 -17.68
C GLY A 106 9.88 -0.32 -17.02
N ASN A 107 10.71 0.30 -16.18
CA ASN A 107 10.39 1.53 -15.45
C ASN A 107 10.95 2.80 -16.13
N LYS A 108 11.47 2.68 -17.36
CA LYS A 108 11.97 3.81 -18.16
C LYS A 108 11.01 4.11 -19.31
N VAL A 109 10.90 5.39 -19.64
CA VAL A 109 10.30 5.85 -20.90
C VAL A 109 11.44 6.24 -21.82
N LEU A 110 11.59 5.49 -22.91
CA LEU A 110 12.54 5.76 -23.99
C LEU A 110 11.86 6.65 -25.02
N ALA A 111 12.30 7.90 -25.12
CA ALA A 111 11.77 8.87 -26.06
C ALA A 111 12.80 9.16 -27.16
N SER A 112 12.33 9.23 -28.40
CA SER A 112 13.14 9.69 -29.54
C SER A 112 12.32 10.54 -30.48
N ALA A 113 12.95 11.55 -31.07
CA ALA A 113 12.31 12.41 -32.06
C ALA A 113 13.29 12.78 -33.16
N LYS A 114 12.76 12.95 -34.38
CA LYS A 114 13.48 13.48 -35.53
C LYS A 114 12.78 14.73 -36.05
N GLY A 115 13.54 15.79 -36.29
CA GLY A 115 13.09 17.03 -36.89
C GLY A 115 13.81 17.30 -38.20
N LYS A 116 13.10 17.94 -39.14
CA LYS A 116 13.68 18.51 -40.36
C LYS A 116 13.88 20.00 -40.18
N VAL A 117 15.05 20.48 -40.57
CA VAL A 117 15.39 21.90 -40.65
C VAL A 117 15.70 22.20 -42.10
N THR A 118 14.92 23.08 -42.72
CA THR A 118 15.18 23.52 -44.09
C THR A 118 16.27 24.60 -44.08
N PRO A 119 17.45 24.34 -44.67
CA PRO A 119 18.54 25.31 -44.71
C PRO A 119 18.21 26.47 -45.64
N VAL A 120 18.68 27.67 -45.29
CA VAL A 120 18.42 28.90 -46.05
C VAL A 120 19.34 28.99 -47.27
N ILE A 121 20.61 28.60 -47.14
CA ILE A 121 21.60 28.70 -48.24
C ILE A 121 21.91 27.34 -48.86
N ALA A 122 22.11 26.29 -48.06
CA ALA A 122 22.26 24.95 -48.60
C ALA A 122 20.99 24.49 -49.36
N GLY A 123 19.82 25.03 -49.01
CA GLY A 123 18.57 24.75 -49.74
C GLY A 123 18.56 25.29 -51.18
N LEU A 124 19.33 26.34 -51.45
CA LEU A 124 19.44 26.97 -52.78
C LEU A 124 20.31 26.14 -53.76
N TRP A 125 21.24 25.33 -53.25
CA TRP A 125 22.21 24.57 -54.06
C TRP A 125 22.12 23.04 -53.89
N LEU A 126 21.72 22.53 -52.72
CA LEU A 126 21.81 21.11 -52.35
C LEU A 126 20.43 20.42 -52.18
N GLN A 127 19.31 21.15 -52.29
CA GLN A 127 17.93 20.64 -52.20
C GLN A 127 17.70 19.57 -51.10
N GLY A 128 18.33 19.73 -49.94
CA GLY A 128 18.30 18.74 -48.86
C GLY A 128 17.95 19.37 -47.50
N ASP A 129 17.00 18.79 -46.80
CA ASP A 129 16.72 19.12 -45.40
C ASP A 129 17.81 18.54 -44.48
N ILE A 130 18.18 19.28 -43.44
CA ILE A 130 19.04 18.77 -42.37
C ILE A 130 18.16 18.02 -41.37
N ILE A 131 18.45 16.73 -41.14
CA ILE A 131 17.74 15.92 -40.15
C ILE A 131 18.46 16.02 -38.80
N VAL A 132 17.76 16.55 -37.80
CA VAL A 132 18.21 16.58 -36.41
C VAL A 132 17.49 15.49 -35.63
N GLY A 133 18.21 14.81 -34.74
CA GLY A 133 17.66 13.76 -33.88
C GLY A 133 17.94 14.06 -32.40
N ALA A 134 16.97 13.72 -31.56
CA ALA A 134 17.05 13.80 -30.11
C ALA A 134 16.62 12.46 -29.48
N LYS A 135 17.21 12.14 -28.33
CA LYS A 135 16.87 10.98 -27.51
C LYS A 135 16.79 11.41 -26.05
N ALA A 136 15.85 10.85 -25.30
CA ALA A 136 15.69 11.12 -23.88
C ALA A 136 15.22 9.85 -23.17
N ASP A 137 15.86 9.54 -22.04
CA ASP A 137 15.51 8.39 -21.21
C ASP A 137 15.09 8.89 -19.84
N VAL A 138 13.83 8.64 -19.45
CA VAL A 138 13.29 9.08 -18.16
C VAL A 138 12.92 7.86 -17.33
N THR A 139 13.55 7.72 -16.15
CA THR A 139 13.17 6.68 -15.19
C THR A 139 11.98 7.16 -14.36
N ARG A 140 10.90 6.39 -14.32
CA ARG A 140 9.77 6.64 -13.43
C ARG A 140 10.19 6.30 -12.00
N SER A 141 10.09 7.25 -11.07
CA SER A 141 10.25 6.91 -9.66
C SER A 141 8.98 6.23 -9.18
N VAL A 142 9.05 4.94 -8.87
CA VAL A 142 7.94 4.22 -8.24
C VAL A 142 8.15 4.17 -6.73
N ASN A 143 7.19 4.66 -5.96
CA ASN A 143 7.21 4.49 -4.51
C ASN A 143 7.07 3.01 -4.18
N LYS A 144 7.65 2.58 -3.06
CA LYS A 144 7.46 1.24 -2.54
C LYS A 144 6.21 1.21 -1.68
N ILE A 145 5.46 0.11 -1.77
CA ILE A 145 4.21 -0.07 -1.00
C ILE A 145 4.40 -1.20 0.01
N GLU A 146 3.98 -0.97 1.24
CA GLU A 146 3.78 -2.00 2.25
C GLU A 146 2.33 -1.98 2.65
N LEU A 147 1.60 -3.05 2.33
CA LEU A 147 0.16 -3.11 2.49
C LEU A 147 -0.24 -4.18 3.50
N ALA A 148 -1.11 -3.86 4.45
CA ALA A 148 -1.74 -4.85 5.32
C ALA A 148 -3.23 -4.98 5.02
N LEU A 149 -3.66 -6.19 4.66
CA LEU A 149 -5.06 -6.57 4.55
C LEU A 149 -5.55 -7.01 5.92
N VAL A 150 -6.38 -6.18 6.56
CA VAL A 150 -7.02 -6.50 7.85
C VAL A 150 -8.40 -7.03 7.55
N LEU A 151 -8.56 -8.35 7.66
CA LEU A 151 -9.70 -9.08 7.11
C LEU A 151 -10.56 -9.66 8.22
N ASP A 152 -11.81 -9.23 8.27
CA ASP A 152 -12.81 -9.73 9.20
C ASP A 152 -13.21 -11.16 8.84
N THR A 153 -12.94 -12.08 9.78
CA THR A 153 -13.25 -13.51 9.70
C THR A 153 -14.20 -13.90 10.83
N THR A 154 -15.09 -13.00 11.22
CA THR A 154 -16.04 -13.21 12.31
C THR A 154 -17.22 -14.08 11.88
N GLY A 155 -18.02 -14.52 12.86
CA GLY A 155 -19.20 -15.33 12.62
C GLY A 155 -20.23 -14.67 11.71
N SER A 156 -20.32 -13.34 11.68
CA SER A 156 -21.23 -12.60 10.80
C SER A 156 -20.79 -12.59 9.34
N MET A 157 -19.51 -12.90 9.06
CA MET A 157 -18.95 -13.05 7.72
C MET A 157 -19.19 -14.43 7.11
N LYS A 158 -19.84 -15.37 7.81
CA LYS A 158 -20.10 -16.73 7.30
C LYS A 158 -20.87 -16.72 5.96
N GLY A 159 -20.61 -17.73 5.14
CA GLY A 159 -21.30 -17.93 3.86
C GLY A 159 -20.73 -17.07 2.73
N SER A 160 -21.60 -16.41 1.97
CA SER A 160 -21.23 -15.64 0.78
C SER A 160 -20.30 -14.47 1.10
N LYS A 161 -20.51 -13.78 2.22
CA LYS A 161 -19.70 -12.61 2.62
C LYS A 161 -18.21 -12.92 2.68
N LEU A 162 -17.82 -14.00 3.37
CA LEU A 162 -16.42 -14.44 3.42
C LEU A 162 -15.92 -14.91 2.05
N ALA A 163 -16.73 -15.63 1.28
CA ALA A 163 -16.34 -16.06 -0.07
C ALA A 163 -16.07 -14.88 -1.02
N ASN A 164 -16.89 -13.84 -0.94
CA ASN A 164 -16.74 -12.61 -1.71
C ASN A 164 -15.52 -11.82 -1.23
N LEU A 165 -15.34 -11.68 0.10
CA LEU A 165 -14.15 -11.05 0.69
C LEU A 165 -12.86 -11.75 0.23
N LYS A 166 -12.84 -13.09 0.22
CA LYS A 166 -11.71 -13.88 -0.28
C LYS A 166 -11.43 -13.57 -1.75
N THR A 167 -12.46 -13.63 -2.59
CA THR A 167 -12.34 -13.36 -4.03
C THR A 167 -11.80 -11.96 -4.30
N ALA A 168 -12.36 -10.94 -3.64
CA ALA A 168 -11.91 -9.56 -3.80
C ALA A 168 -10.47 -9.35 -3.28
N SER A 169 -10.11 -9.96 -2.16
CA SER A 169 -8.75 -9.92 -1.62
C SER A 169 -7.74 -10.52 -2.60
N LYS A 170 -8.07 -11.66 -3.23
CA LYS A 170 -7.20 -12.28 -4.25
C LYS A 170 -7.04 -11.39 -5.49
N ASN A 171 -8.12 -10.77 -5.98
CA ASN A 171 -8.04 -9.84 -7.11
C ASN A 171 -7.12 -8.64 -6.83
N LEU A 172 -7.15 -8.10 -5.60
CA LEU A 172 -6.24 -7.03 -5.19
C LEU A 172 -4.79 -7.51 -5.09
N ILE A 173 -4.56 -8.72 -4.58
CA ILE A 173 -3.23 -9.35 -4.55
C ILE A 173 -2.70 -9.51 -5.99
N ASP A 174 -3.51 -10.01 -6.92
CA ASP A 174 -3.13 -10.18 -8.32
C ASP A 174 -2.79 -8.83 -8.98
N THR A 175 -3.64 -7.82 -8.79
CA THR A 175 -3.39 -6.47 -9.33
C THR A 175 -2.08 -5.87 -8.80
N LEU A 176 -1.81 -6.02 -7.50
CA LEU A 176 -0.58 -5.54 -6.88
C LEU A 176 0.64 -6.36 -7.28
N SER A 177 0.49 -7.65 -7.56
CA SER A 177 1.55 -8.51 -8.11
C SER A 177 1.93 -8.07 -9.52
N GLU A 178 0.95 -7.85 -10.40
CA GLU A 178 1.18 -7.30 -11.75
C GLU A 178 1.83 -5.91 -11.69
N ALA A 179 1.40 -5.07 -10.76
CA ALA A 179 2.05 -3.79 -10.50
C ALA A 179 3.51 -4.00 -10.04
N SER A 180 3.76 -4.94 -9.13
CA SER A 180 5.08 -5.24 -8.60
C SER A 180 6.06 -5.64 -9.72
N GLN A 181 5.64 -6.54 -10.61
CA GLN A 181 6.42 -7.02 -11.76
C GLN A 181 6.84 -5.93 -12.75
N ARG A 182 6.06 -4.83 -12.83
CA ARG A 182 6.40 -3.67 -13.67
C ARG A 182 7.55 -2.82 -13.12
N SER A 183 7.98 -3.05 -11.88
CA SER A 183 9.03 -2.27 -11.23
C SER A 183 10.39 -2.95 -11.30
N VAL A 184 11.41 -2.13 -11.55
CA VAL A 184 12.83 -2.54 -11.50
C VAL A 184 13.43 -2.39 -10.09
N GLU A 185 12.72 -1.73 -9.17
CA GLU A 185 13.14 -1.60 -7.77
C GLU A 185 12.97 -2.94 -7.03
N PRO A 186 13.93 -3.34 -6.18
CA PRO A 186 13.76 -4.50 -5.31
C PRO A 186 12.66 -4.23 -4.27
N ASP A 187 11.89 -5.27 -3.96
CA ASP A 187 10.81 -5.28 -2.97
C ASP A 187 9.79 -4.14 -3.16
N PRO A 188 9.23 -3.92 -4.36
CA PRO A 188 8.51 -2.69 -4.61
C PRO A 188 7.08 -2.73 -4.04
N VAL A 189 6.54 -3.92 -3.81
CA VAL A 189 5.28 -4.14 -3.08
C VAL A 189 5.47 -5.34 -2.16
N LYS A 190 5.08 -5.19 -0.90
CA LYS A 190 4.89 -6.32 0.02
C LYS A 190 3.51 -6.25 0.64
N ILE A 191 2.90 -7.41 0.84
CA ILE A 191 1.58 -7.54 1.46
C ILE A 191 1.70 -8.37 2.73
N ALA A 192 0.97 -7.96 3.76
CA ALA A 192 0.72 -8.73 4.97
C ALA A 192 -0.78 -8.95 5.12
N ILE A 193 -1.18 -10.02 5.80
CA ILE A 193 -2.59 -10.37 6.00
C ILE A 193 -2.84 -10.58 7.49
N ALA A 194 -3.83 -9.88 8.03
CA ALA A 194 -4.29 -10.01 9.40
C ALA A 194 -5.76 -10.46 9.42
N PRO A 195 -6.04 -11.78 9.39
CA PRO A 195 -7.37 -12.29 9.70
C PRO A 195 -7.67 -12.03 11.18
N PHE A 196 -8.84 -11.49 11.48
CA PHE A 196 -9.24 -11.23 12.85
C PHE A 196 -10.68 -11.68 13.14
N SER A 197 -10.92 -11.90 14.42
CA SER A 197 -12.22 -12.21 15.01
C SER A 197 -12.24 -11.59 16.41
N MET A 198 -12.64 -12.32 17.44
CA MET A 198 -12.56 -11.95 18.85
C MET A 198 -11.11 -11.94 19.34
N THR A 199 -10.21 -12.56 18.57
CA THR A 199 -8.77 -12.66 18.80
C THR A 199 -8.01 -12.63 17.46
N VAL A 200 -6.68 -12.63 17.53
CA VAL A 200 -5.77 -12.77 16.39
C VAL A 200 -4.82 -13.93 16.63
N LYS A 201 -4.61 -14.75 15.61
CA LYS A 201 -3.68 -15.88 15.63
C LYS A 201 -2.35 -15.47 15.00
N VAL A 202 -1.30 -15.38 15.80
CA VAL A 202 0.06 -15.10 15.32
C VAL A 202 0.75 -16.36 14.79
N GLY A 203 0.34 -17.55 15.26
CA GLY A 203 0.93 -18.83 14.88
C GLY A 203 1.70 -19.50 16.01
N THR A 204 1.68 -20.83 16.04
CA THR A 204 2.27 -21.63 17.13
C THR A 204 3.80 -21.63 17.12
N SER A 205 4.42 -21.32 15.98
CA SER A 205 5.87 -21.15 15.83
C SER A 205 6.44 -20.05 16.72
N TYR A 206 5.62 -19.05 17.11
CA TYR A 206 6.02 -17.96 18.00
C TYR A 206 5.98 -18.32 19.48
N ARG A 207 5.76 -19.58 19.85
CA ARG A 207 5.66 -20.00 21.26
C ARG A 207 6.79 -19.47 22.14
N ASN A 208 8.02 -19.49 21.64
CA ASN A 208 9.22 -19.06 22.37
C ASN A 208 9.68 -17.64 21.99
N ALA A 209 8.83 -16.84 21.32
CA ALA A 209 9.18 -15.50 20.91
C ALA A 209 9.35 -14.58 22.12
N THR A 210 10.39 -13.74 22.09
CA THR A 210 10.77 -12.83 23.19
C THR A 210 9.78 -11.69 23.41
N TRP A 211 8.95 -11.38 22.41
CA TRP A 211 7.89 -10.38 22.50
C TRP A 211 6.58 -10.92 23.12
N ILE A 212 6.50 -12.23 23.36
CA ILE A 212 5.43 -12.86 24.13
C ILE A 212 5.85 -12.92 25.60
N ASP A 213 4.90 -12.74 26.51
CA ASP A 213 5.09 -12.91 27.94
C ASP A 213 5.37 -14.39 28.29
N GLN A 214 6.65 -14.75 28.29
CA GLN A 214 7.11 -16.09 28.61
C GLN A 214 7.02 -16.41 30.11
N ASN A 215 6.98 -15.40 30.98
CA ASN A 215 7.16 -15.55 32.42
C ASN A 215 5.90 -15.21 33.23
N GLY A 216 4.84 -14.73 32.59
CA GLY A 216 3.63 -14.27 33.28
C GLY A 216 3.82 -12.92 33.98
N ALA A 217 4.75 -12.10 33.48
CA ALA A 217 5.11 -10.81 34.04
C ALA A 217 4.18 -9.67 33.60
N ALA A 218 3.44 -9.83 32.51
CA ALA A 218 2.52 -8.81 32.02
C ALA A 218 1.37 -8.60 33.03
N PRO A 219 0.93 -7.36 33.32
CA PRO A 219 -0.12 -7.11 34.31
C PRO A 219 -1.44 -7.83 34.03
N ILE A 220 -1.77 -8.05 32.75
CA ILE A 220 -3.00 -8.73 32.33
C ILE A 220 -2.94 -10.25 32.49
N ASN A 221 -1.74 -10.83 32.61
CA ASN A 221 -1.56 -12.28 32.70
C ASN A 221 -2.30 -12.87 33.92
N ASN A 222 -2.19 -12.20 35.07
CA ASN A 222 -2.74 -12.68 36.34
C ASN A 222 -4.20 -12.28 36.61
N GLN A 223 -4.81 -11.41 35.79
CA GLN A 223 -6.16 -10.89 36.06
C GLN A 223 -7.27 -11.95 36.03
N ILE A 224 -7.01 -13.11 35.41
CA ILE A 224 -7.96 -14.22 35.27
C ILE A 224 -7.78 -15.31 36.34
N PHE A 225 -6.74 -15.22 37.16
CA PHE A 225 -6.38 -16.25 38.14
C PHE A 225 -6.46 -15.71 39.56
N ALA A 226 -6.79 -16.59 40.52
CA ALA A 226 -6.85 -16.27 41.94
C ALA A 226 -5.45 -16.12 42.57
N SER A 227 -4.42 -16.64 41.91
CA SER A 227 -3.01 -16.50 42.28
C SER A 227 -2.16 -16.30 41.02
N SER A 228 -0.94 -15.78 41.18
CA SER A 228 -0.02 -15.59 40.07
C SER A 228 0.26 -16.93 39.37
N ALA A 229 0.13 -16.95 38.04
CA ALA A 229 0.34 -18.16 37.25
C ALA A 229 0.91 -17.86 35.88
N ASN A 230 1.74 -18.76 35.38
CA ASN A 230 2.27 -18.67 34.03
C ASN A 230 1.39 -19.49 33.07
N ARG A 231 0.73 -18.82 32.12
CA ARG A 231 -0.22 -19.48 31.18
C ARG A 231 0.41 -20.59 30.36
N PHE A 232 1.68 -20.46 29.98
CA PHE A 232 2.41 -21.51 29.27
C PHE A 232 2.72 -22.71 30.18
N THR A 233 3.04 -22.48 31.45
CA THR A 233 3.14 -23.57 32.44
C THR A 233 1.81 -24.28 32.60
N LEU A 234 0.69 -23.55 32.70
CA LEU A 234 -0.64 -24.16 32.81
C LEU A 234 -1.00 -25.00 31.57
N LEU A 235 -0.72 -24.49 30.36
CA LEU A 235 -0.89 -25.25 29.11
C LEU A 235 -0.07 -26.54 29.11
N ASN A 236 1.21 -26.46 29.48
CA ASN A 236 2.10 -27.61 29.55
C ASN A 236 1.61 -28.64 30.58
N ASN A 237 1.16 -28.20 31.76
CA ASN A 237 0.64 -29.09 32.81
C ASN A 237 -0.62 -29.84 32.39
N MET A 238 -1.47 -29.22 31.56
CA MET A 238 -2.64 -29.87 30.97
C MET A 238 -2.33 -30.78 29.77
N GLY A 239 -1.10 -30.75 29.26
CA GLY A 239 -0.74 -31.43 27.99
C GLY A 239 -1.37 -30.78 26.75
N VAL A 240 -1.75 -29.49 26.83
CA VAL A 240 -2.41 -28.77 25.73
C VAL A 240 -1.42 -27.84 25.04
N GLN A 241 -1.31 -27.95 23.72
CA GLN A 241 -0.49 -27.03 22.94
C GLN A 241 -1.14 -25.64 22.86
N TRP A 242 -0.31 -24.59 22.89
CA TRP A 242 -0.78 -23.23 22.65
C TRP A 242 -1.28 -23.10 21.21
N GLY A 243 -2.51 -22.60 21.04
CA GLY A 243 -3.17 -22.48 19.74
C GLY A 243 -2.61 -21.38 18.83
N GLY A 244 -1.68 -20.57 19.33
CA GLY A 244 -1.03 -19.51 18.55
C GLY A 244 -1.75 -18.17 18.58
N CYS A 245 -2.73 -17.96 19.47
CA CYS A 245 -3.38 -16.66 19.65
C CYS A 245 -2.82 -15.88 20.82
N VAL A 246 -3.00 -14.58 20.78
CA VAL A 246 -2.54 -13.64 21.80
C VAL A 246 -3.67 -12.71 22.20
N GLU A 247 -3.59 -12.17 23.40
CA GLU A 247 -4.50 -11.14 23.87
C GLU A 247 -4.05 -9.75 23.42
N GLY A 248 -4.98 -8.81 23.44
CA GLY A 248 -4.62 -7.39 23.34
C GLY A 248 -3.66 -7.02 24.47
N ARG A 249 -2.95 -5.92 24.35
CA ARG A 249 -2.08 -5.44 25.43
C ARG A 249 -2.88 -4.69 26.50
N ALA A 250 -2.23 -4.32 27.59
CA ALA A 250 -2.81 -3.42 28.58
C ALA A 250 -2.85 -2.00 28.00
N ALA A 251 -3.86 -1.22 28.38
CA ALA A 251 -3.87 0.21 28.05
C ALA A 251 -2.63 0.90 28.68
N PRO A 252 -1.97 1.83 27.96
CA PRO A 252 -2.36 2.38 26.65
C PRO A 252 -1.77 1.65 25.42
N TYR A 253 -1.06 0.54 25.61
CA TYR A 253 -0.34 -0.18 24.55
C TYR A 253 -1.25 -0.99 23.61
N ASP A 254 -2.54 -1.08 23.94
CA ASP A 254 -3.57 -1.68 23.08
C ASP A 254 -3.92 -0.83 21.86
N VAL A 255 -3.56 0.46 21.87
CA VAL A 255 -3.78 1.40 20.76
C VAL A 255 -2.50 2.08 20.27
N GLN A 256 -1.33 1.59 20.66
CA GLN A 256 -0.02 2.17 20.32
C GLN A 256 0.89 1.10 19.69
N ASP A 257 1.84 1.54 18.85
CA ASP A 257 2.87 0.68 18.24
C ASP A 257 4.16 0.62 19.07
N THR A 258 4.02 0.57 20.40
CA THR A 258 5.19 0.44 21.29
C THR A 258 5.84 -0.93 21.12
N ALA A 259 7.16 -0.97 20.98
CA ALA A 259 7.89 -2.23 20.91
C ALA A 259 7.77 -3.02 22.25
N PRO A 260 7.48 -4.33 22.20
CA PRO A 260 7.47 -5.20 23.37
C PRO A 260 8.86 -5.31 24.00
N SER A 261 8.94 -5.20 25.32
CA SER A 261 10.17 -5.26 26.10
C SER A 261 9.95 -5.93 27.46
N THR A 262 10.90 -6.78 27.87
CA THR A 262 10.90 -7.40 29.20
C THR A 262 11.14 -6.40 30.33
N GLY A 263 11.76 -5.25 30.04
CA GLY A 263 11.92 -4.15 31.00
C GLY A 263 10.62 -3.42 31.32
N THR A 264 9.62 -3.52 30.43
CA THR A 264 8.27 -2.96 30.63
C THR A 264 7.24 -4.04 30.31
N PRO A 265 6.97 -4.99 31.22
CA PRO A 265 6.16 -6.18 30.94
C PRO A 265 4.76 -5.91 30.38
N ALA A 266 4.17 -4.73 30.65
CA ALA A 266 2.89 -4.32 30.07
C ALA A 266 2.90 -4.17 28.54
N THR A 267 4.08 -4.08 27.92
CA THR A 267 4.26 -4.00 26.47
C THR A 267 4.31 -5.37 25.78
N LEU A 268 4.53 -6.45 26.54
CA LEU A 268 4.58 -7.82 26.03
C LEU A 268 3.18 -8.31 25.64
N PHE A 269 3.13 -9.17 24.63
CA PHE A 269 1.90 -9.85 24.25
C PHE A 269 1.64 -11.02 25.19
N THR A 270 0.47 -11.05 25.83
CA THR A 270 0.10 -12.16 26.71
C THR A 270 -0.44 -13.31 25.86
N PRO A 271 0.05 -14.56 26.06
CA PRO A 271 -0.47 -15.71 25.33
C PRO A 271 -1.95 -15.91 25.67
N TYR A 272 -2.78 -16.10 24.64
CA TYR A 272 -4.20 -16.33 24.81
C TYR A 272 -4.45 -17.59 25.64
N PHE A 273 -5.30 -17.46 26.66
CA PHE A 273 -5.67 -18.55 27.54
C PHE A 273 -7.09 -18.32 28.02
N ALA A 274 -8.07 -19.00 27.43
CA ALA A 274 -9.45 -19.00 27.92
C ALA A 274 -9.51 -19.84 29.21
N PRO A 275 -9.74 -19.23 30.39
CA PRO A 275 -9.79 -19.99 31.63
C PRO A 275 -10.95 -20.98 31.60
N ASP A 276 -10.85 -22.00 32.46
CA ASP A 276 -11.90 -22.98 32.62
C ASP A 276 -13.00 -22.32 33.45
N GLU A 277 -14.21 -22.35 32.92
CA GLU A 277 -15.39 -21.78 33.57
C GLU A 277 -16.00 -22.76 34.58
N PRO A 278 -16.65 -22.24 35.65
CA PRO A 278 -17.22 -23.09 36.70
C PRO A 278 -18.14 -24.19 36.16
N SER A 279 -18.07 -25.37 36.77
CA SER A 279 -18.91 -26.52 36.39
C SER A 279 -20.34 -26.43 36.95
N SER A 280 -20.61 -25.44 37.82
CA SER A 280 -21.90 -25.27 38.50
C SER A 280 -22.22 -23.79 38.76
N GLY A 281 -23.50 -23.50 39.02
CA GLY A 281 -23.96 -22.14 39.32
C GLY A 281 -24.27 -21.28 38.09
N GLY A 282 -24.59 -21.90 36.95
CA GLY A 282 -25.03 -21.22 35.73
C GLY A 282 -24.67 -22.01 34.46
N THR A 283 -25.10 -21.50 33.29
CA THR A 283 -24.67 -22.01 31.98
C THR A 283 -23.31 -21.42 31.63
N TYR A 284 -22.26 -22.21 31.75
CA TYR A 284 -20.91 -21.86 31.35
C TYR A 284 -20.51 -22.63 30.08
N TYR A 285 -19.89 -21.94 29.13
CA TYR A 285 -19.66 -22.45 27.78
C TYR A 285 -18.28 -23.07 27.61
N ASN A 286 -17.30 -22.68 28.44
CA ASN A 286 -15.95 -23.24 28.39
C ASN A 286 -15.57 -23.92 29.71
N SER A 287 -16.42 -24.84 30.18
CA SER A 287 -16.11 -25.72 31.32
C SER A 287 -15.50 -27.02 30.80
N TYR A 288 -14.18 -27.14 30.96
CA TYR A 288 -13.35 -28.24 30.47
C TYR A 288 -12.51 -28.93 31.55
N LEU A 289 -12.57 -28.45 32.79
CA LEU A 289 -11.98 -29.08 33.96
C LEU A 289 -13.00 -29.13 35.12
N PRO A 290 -12.90 -30.11 36.03
CA PRO A 290 -13.69 -30.10 37.25
C PRO A 290 -13.21 -29.00 38.20
N ASP A 291 -14.15 -28.31 38.85
CA ASP A 291 -13.86 -27.43 39.98
C ASP A 291 -13.28 -28.24 41.16
N VAL A 292 -12.15 -27.80 41.73
CA VAL A 292 -11.43 -28.53 42.80
C VAL A 292 -11.33 -27.77 44.13
N THR A 293 -12.03 -26.64 44.24
CA THR A 293 -12.08 -25.82 45.44
C THR A 293 -13.51 -25.76 45.97
N ASN A 294 -13.67 -25.75 47.29
CA ASN A 294 -14.96 -25.65 47.97
C ASN A 294 -15.44 -24.20 48.13
N SER A 295 -14.76 -23.22 47.52
CA SER A 295 -15.15 -21.81 47.59
C SER A 295 -16.53 -21.59 46.95
N SER A 296 -17.40 -20.86 47.65
CA SER A 296 -18.68 -20.40 47.11
C SER A 296 -18.52 -19.24 46.12
N ASP A 297 -17.38 -18.54 46.13
CA ASP A 297 -17.06 -17.48 45.17
C ASP A 297 -16.69 -18.09 43.81
N TRP A 298 -17.52 -17.80 42.80
CA TRP A 298 -17.33 -18.26 41.43
C TRP A 298 -16.02 -17.76 40.82
N LYS A 299 -15.54 -16.56 41.16
CA LYS A 299 -14.26 -16.04 40.64
C LYS A 299 -13.09 -16.84 41.18
N VAL A 300 -13.16 -17.24 42.46
CA VAL A 300 -12.16 -18.10 43.07
C VAL A 300 -12.16 -19.47 42.40
N ARG A 301 -13.32 -20.09 42.15
CA ARG A 301 -13.41 -21.38 41.45
C ARG A 301 -12.85 -21.31 40.03
N GLN A 302 -13.25 -20.30 39.27
CA GLN A 302 -12.79 -20.08 37.91
C GLN A 302 -11.28 -19.83 37.83
N GLY A 303 -10.76 -18.97 38.72
CA GLY A 303 -9.35 -18.60 38.76
C GLY A 303 -8.45 -19.58 39.52
N TYR A 304 -8.96 -20.70 40.03
CA TYR A 304 -8.18 -21.61 40.88
C TYR A 304 -7.16 -22.40 40.07
N VAL A 305 -5.89 -22.03 40.17
CA VAL A 305 -4.82 -22.52 39.28
C VAL A 305 -4.53 -24.01 39.40
N ALA A 306 -4.80 -24.63 40.56
CA ALA A 306 -4.45 -26.04 40.78
C ALA A 306 -5.29 -27.01 39.94
N LYS A 307 -6.41 -26.56 39.35
CA LYS A 307 -7.21 -27.39 38.44
C LYS A 307 -6.49 -27.72 37.14
N TYR A 308 -5.54 -26.87 36.72
CA TYR A 308 -4.79 -27.01 35.47
C TYR A 308 -3.64 -28.04 35.53
N ASN A 309 -3.50 -28.79 36.62
CA ASN A 309 -2.57 -29.92 36.74
C ASN A 309 -3.19 -31.24 36.24
N ARG A 310 -4.20 -31.16 35.36
CA ARG A 310 -5.00 -32.29 34.88
C ARG A 310 -5.30 -32.09 33.40
N SER A 311 -5.48 -33.20 32.68
CA SER A 311 -5.95 -33.15 31.30
C SER A 311 -7.41 -32.67 31.24
N PRO A 312 -7.80 -31.89 30.22
CA PRO A 312 -9.19 -31.48 30.01
C PRO A 312 -10.15 -32.67 29.92
N THR A 313 -11.29 -32.59 30.60
CA THR A 313 -12.35 -33.61 30.56
C THR A 313 -13.33 -33.39 29.42
N SER A 314 -13.54 -32.13 29.03
CA SER A 314 -14.36 -31.74 27.87
C SER A 314 -13.45 -31.40 26.69
N THR A 315 -13.68 -32.03 25.54
CA THR A 315 -12.90 -31.80 24.31
C THR A 315 -13.83 -31.64 23.10
N GLY A 316 -13.28 -31.30 21.94
CA GLY A 316 -14.06 -31.04 20.73
C GLY A 316 -14.72 -29.66 20.72
N THR A 317 -15.81 -29.51 19.98
CA THR A 317 -16.51 -28.23 19.77
C THR A 317 -17.78 -28.15 20.61
N ASN A 318 -17.95 -27.06 21.34
CA ASN A 318 -19.20 -26.72 22.01
C ASN A 318 -20.24 -26.32 20.95
N SER A 319 -21.34 -27.07 20.85
CA SER A 319 -22.41 -26.84 19.86
C SER A 319 -23.18 -25.54 20.07
N SER A 320 -23.21 -25.00 21.30
CA SER A 320 -23.89 -23.74 21.62
C SER A 320 -23.12 -22.51 21.16
N THR A 321 -21.78 -22.56 21.14
CA THR A 321 -20.94 -21.42 20.75
C THR A 321 -20.22 -21.62 19.42
N GLY A 322 -20.04 -22.86 18.98
CA GLY A 322 -19.18 -23.21 17.84
C GLY A 322 -17.68 -23.11 18.17
N TYR A 323 -17.30 -22.91 19.43
CA TYR A 323 -15.89 -22.85 19.84
C TYR A 323 -15.40 -24.18 20.37
N ILE A 324 -14.10 -24.45 20.20
CA ILE A 324 -13.49 -25.60 20.86
C ILE A 324 -13.49 -25.43 22.38
N TYR A 325 -13.63 -26.53 23.11
CA TYR A 325 -13.38 -26.55 24.54
C TYR A 325 -11.89 -26.38 24.82
N GLY A 326 -11.58 -25.77 25.96
CA GLY A 326 -10.22 -25.69 26.48
C GLY A 326 -9.63 -24.27 26.46
N PRO A 327 -8.34 -24.15 26.78
CA PRO A 327 -7.64 -22.86 26.86
C PRO A 327 -7.51 -22.15 25.52
N ASN A 328 -7.73 -22.85 24.40
CA ASN A 328 -7.71 -22.29 23.06
C ASN A 328 -9.12 -21.96 22.52
N SER A 329 -10.15 -21.94 23.35
CA SER A 329 -11.52 -21.62 22.93
C SER A 329 -11.58 -20.26 22.22
N GLY A 330 -12.02 -20.24 20.96
CA GLY A 330 -12.04 -19.03 20.12
C GLY A 330 -10.77 -18.78 19.29
N CYS A 331 -9.72 -19.58 19.45
CA CYS A 331 -8.46 -19.49 18.69
C CYS A 331 -8.46 -20.40 17.44
N GLN A 332 -9.60 -20.50 16.74
CA GLN A 332 -9.77 -21.41 15.59
C GLN A 332 -9.65 -20.72 14.23
N LEU A 333 -9.42 -19.41 14.23
CA LEU A 333 -9.17 -18.62 13.03
C LEU A 333 -7.81 -18.93 12.38
N SER A 334 -7.61 -18.42 11.17
CA SER A 334 -6.38 -18.58 10.40
C SER A 334 -5.28 -17.63 10.92
N PRO A 335 -4.00 -18.04 10.85
CA PRO A 335 -2.90 -17.21 11.31
C PRO A 335 -2.71 -15.98 10.41
N ILE A 336 -2.07 -14.94 10.97
CA ILE A 336 -1.58 -13.81 10.19
C ILE A 336 -0.47 -14.25 9.24
N THR A 337 -0.36 -13.53 8.13
CA THR A 337 0.76 -13.63 7.19
C THR A 337 1.62 -12.39 7.34
N ARG A 338 2.91 -12.58 7.58
CA ARG A 338 3.91 -11.49 7.66
C ARG A 338 4.09 -10.81 6.31
N LEU A 339 4.72 -9.64 6.33
CA LEU A 339 4.97 -8.84 5.16
C LEU A 339 5.85 -9.61 4.16
N THR A 340 5.29 -9.97 3.01
CA THR A 340 5.91 -10.84 2.01
C THR A 340 5.56 -10.42 0.58
N ASP A 341 6.32 -10.89 -0.38
CA ASP A 341 6.05 -10.84 -1.83
C ASP A 341 5.73 -12.23 -2.41
N ASP A 342 5.51 -13.23 -1.55
CA ASP A 342 4.98 -14.55 -1.90
C ASP A 342 3.48 -14.46 -2.24
N TRP A 343 3.18 -14.13 -3.49
CA TRP A 343 1.82 -13.92 -3.99
C TRP A 343 0.94 -15.16 -3.88
N ASP A 344 1.50 -16.35 -4.09
CA ASP A 344 0.74 -17.61 -4.00
C ASP A 344 0.47 -17.95 -2.53
N GLY A 345 1.47 -17.83 -1.65
CA GLY A 345 1.27 -18.00 -0.20
C GLY A 345 0.28 -17.00 0.40
N LEU A 346 0.20 -15.77 -0.12
CA LEU A 346 -0.83 -14.80 0.25
C LEU A 346 -2.23 -15.27 -0.15
N LYS A 347 -2.41 -15.77 -1.38
CA LYS A 347 -3.70 -16.30 -1.86
C LYS A 347 -4.11 -17.55 -1.08
N ASP A 348 -3.17 -18.45 -0.79
CA ASP A 348 -3.41 -19.64 0.04
C ASP A 348 -3.87 -19.26 1.46
N ALA A 349 -3.24 -18.24 2.04
CA ALA A 349 -3.65 -17.72 3.35
C ALA A 349 -5.07 -17.12 3.33
N VAL A 350 -5.45 -16.43 2.25
CA VAL A 350 -6.82 -15.96 2.04
C VAL A 350 -7.80 -17.12 1.92
N ASP A 351 -7.47 -18.13 1.12
CA ASP A 351 -8.35 -19.29 0.90
C ASP A 351 -8.52 -20.14 2.17
N ALA A 352 -7.50 -20.18 3.04
CA ALA A 352 -7.56 -20.86 4.33
C ALA A 352 -8.42 -20.17 5.39
N MET A 353 -8.93 -18.94 5.17
CA MET A 353 -9.71 -18.22 6.18
C MET A 353 -11.02 -18.91 6.52
N VAL A 354 -11.37 -18.94 7.80
CA VAL A 354 -12.61 -19.51 8.33
C VAL A 354 -13.33 -18.49 9.20
N ALA A 355 -14.65 -18.39 9.02
CA ALA A 355 -15.48 -17.46 9.77
C ALA A 355 -15.85 -18.03 11.16
N VAL A 356 -15.39 -17.39 12.23
CA VAL A 356 -15.64 -17.79 13.62
C VAL A 356 -15.73 -16.56 14.50
N GLY A 357 -16.63 -16.56 15.48
CA GLY A 357 -16.59 -15.67 16.65
C GLY A 357 -17.04 -14.22 16.54
N ASP A 358 -16.92 -13.49 17.66
CA ASP A 358 -17.29 -12.08 17.80
C ASP A 358 -16.32 -11.13 17.07
N THR A 359 -16.72 -9.88 16.85
CA THR A 359 -16.00 -8.90 16.04
C THR A 359 -15.19 -7.92 16.89
N ASN A 360 -13.86 -8.07 16.92
CA ASN A 360 -12.94 -7.11 17.55
C ASN A 360 -12.07 -6.39 16.50
N ILE A 361 -12.67 -5.37 15.87
CA ILE A 361 -12.01 -4.53 14.85
C ILE A 361 -10.75 -3.83 15.40
N PRO A 362 -10.75 -3.21 16.60
CA PRO A 362 -9.54 -2.61 17.17
C PRO A 362 -8.36 -3.58 17.19
N LEU A 363 -8.56 -4.82 17.61
CA LEU A 363 -7.48 -5.80 17.66
C LEU A 363 -6.96 -6.17 16.26
N GLY A 364 -7.86 -6.42 15.32
CA GLY A 364 -7.48 -6.72 13.94
C GLY A 364 -6.66 -5.60 13.32
N LEU A 365 -7.12 -4.35 13.48
CA LEU A 365 -6.43 -3.17 12.97
C LEU A 365 -5.07 -2.97 13.65
N MET A 366 -4.97 -3.24 14.94
CA MET A 366 -3.73 -3.16 15.71
C MET A 366 -2.69 -4.15 15.17
N TRP A 367 -3.09 -5.39 14.87
CA TRP A 367 -2.20 -6.37 14.24
C TRP A 367 -1.84 -6.00 12.80
N GLY A 368 -2.76 -5.40 12.04
CA GLY A 368 -2.45 -4.79 10.75
C GLY A 368 -1.35 -3.72 10.86
N TRP A 369 -1.37 -2.91 11.92
CA TRP A 369 -0.32 -1.93 12.19
C TRP A 369 1.02 -2.60 12.50
N HIS A 370 1.06 -3.60 13.38
CA HIS A 370 2.30 -4.29 13.73
C HIS A 370 2.95 -5.05 12.57
N LEU A 371 2.15 -5.55 11.62
CA LEU A 371 2.67 -6.17 10.40
C LEU A 371 3.39 -5.18 9.48
N LEU A 372 3.02 -3.90 9.54
CA LEU A 372 3.66 -2.82 8.78
C LEU A 372 4.70 -2.06 9.60
N SER A 373 4.81 -2.34 10.89
CA SER A 373 5.68 -1.57 11.77
C SER A 373 7.16 -1.96 11.59
N PRO A 374 8.10 -0.99 11.66
CA PRO A 374 9.52 -1.27 11.86
C PRO A 374 9.84 -1.71 13.29
N ASN A 375 8.89 -1.62 14.23
CA ASN A 375 9.07 -2.05 15.61
C ASN A 375 8.72 -3.54 15.75
N ALA A 376 9.26 -4.16 16.80
CA ALA A 376 8.82 -5.49 17.22
C ALA A 376 7.28 -5.48 17.46
N PRO A 377 6.55 -6.58 17.22
CA PRO A 377 7.01 -7.97 17.32
C PRO A 377 7.74 -8.54 16.09
N PHE A 378 7.52 -8.00 14.89
CA PHE A 378 8.13 -8.54 13.66
C PHE A 378 9.22 -7.64 13.07
N ALA A 379 9.04 -6.32 13.13
CA ALA A 379 9.95 -5.35 12.54
C ALA A 379 10.22 -5.58 11.03
N ASP A 380 9.23 -6.10 10.30
CA ASP A 380 9.35 -6.38 8.85
C ASP A 380 9.21 -5.12 8.00
N GLY A 381 8.47 -4.13 8.50
CA GLY A 381 8.18 -2.91 7.78
C GLY A 381 9.37 -1.97 7.75
N ARG A 382 9.49 -1.18 6.70
CA ARG A 382 10.46 -0.07 6.63
C ARG A 382 10.22 0.95 7.74
N ALA A 383 11.24 1.71 8.09
CA ALA A 383 11.12 2.81 9.03
C ALA A 383 9.98 3.78 8.62
N TYR A 384 9.26 4.31 9.60
CA TYR A 384 8.26 5.35 9.34
C TYR A 384 8.92 6.55 8.65
N ASN A 385 8.17 7.20 7.75
CA ASN A 385 8.65 8.35 6.97
C ASN A 385 9.86 8.06 6.06
N THR A 386 10.14 6.79 5.74
CA THR A 386 11.12 6.44 4.70
C THR A 386 10.72 7.11 3.38
N PRO A 387 11.59 7.91 2.75
CA PRO A 387 11.29 8.54 1.47
C PRO A 387 10.87 7.51 0.42
N LYS A 388 9.87 7.86 -0.39
CA LYS A 388 9.32 6.99 -1.45
C LYS A 388 8.81 5.64 -0.94
N SER A 389 8.37 5.55 0.31
CA SER A 389 7.72 4.36 0.87
C SER A 389 6.38 4.74 1.48
N THR A 390 5.31 4.09 1.05
CA THR A 390 3.95 4.33 1.55
C THR A 390 3.44 3.08 2.24
N LYS A 391 2.95 3.25 3.48
CA LYS A 391 2.30 2.20 4.25
C LYS A 391 0.78 2.34 4.10
N VAL A 392 0.12 1.24 3.74
CA VAL A 392 -1.32 1.21 3.47
C VAL A 392 -1.97 0.11 4.29
N VAL A 393 -3.07 0.42 4.97
CA VAL A 393 -3.91 -0.61 5.59
C VAL A 393 -5.27 -0.59 4.92
N VAL A 394 -5.76 -1.76 4.54
CA VAL A 394 -7.12 -1.95 4.07
C VAL A 394 -7.87 -2.78 5.09
N LEU A 395 -8.72 -2.11 5.88
CA LEU A 395 -9.60 -2.74 6.85
C LEU A 395 -10.91 -3.13 6.16
N MET A 396 -11.29 -4.40 6.30
CA MET A 396 -12.51 -4.95 5.71
C MET A 396 -13.31 -5.64 6.80
N THR A 397 -14.57 -5.23 6.96
CA THR A 397 -15.47 -5.73 8.00
C THR A 397 -16.92 -5.49 7.58
N ASP A 398 -17.88 -6.25 8.11
CA ASP A 398 -19.30 -5.93 7.94
C ASP A 398 -19.79 -4.84 8.93
N GLY A 399 -18.96 -4.49 9.92
CA GLY A 399 -18.82 -3.11 10.38
C GLY A 399 -19.25 -2.80 11.80
N GLU A 400 -19.71 -3.78 12.57
CA GLU A 400 -20.01 -3.56 13.99
C GLU A 400 -19.07 -4.33 14.92
N ASN A 401 -18.43 -3.60 15.84
CA ASN A 401 -17.75 -4.22 16.96
C ASN A 401 -18.76 -4.95 17.85
N THR A 402 -18.47 -6.20 18.18
CA THR A 402 -19.33 -7.03 19.02
C THR A 402 -18.54 -7.68 20.15
N MET A 403 -19.18 -7.75 21.32
CA MET A 403 -18.72 -8.54 22.45
C MET A 403 -19.95 -9.16 23.09
N GLY A 404 -20.17 -10.45 22.84
CA GLY A 404 -21.35 -11.18 23.28
C GLY A 404 -21.59 -11.06 24.78
N SER A 405 -22.86 -10.93 25.17
CA SER A 405 -23.25 -10.99 26.57
C SER A 405 -23.76 -12.38 26.94
N THR A 406 -23.29 -12.92 28.05
CA THR A 406 -23.81 -14.15 28.65
C THR A 406 -24.67 -13.83 29.86
N SER A 407 -25.61 -14.71 30.20
CA SER A 407 -26.46 -14.57 31.40
C SER A 407 -25.79 -15.06 32.69
N ASN A 408 -24.59 -15.66 32.57
CA ASN A 408 -23.81 -16.14 33.70
C ASN A 408 -22.96 -15.01 34.33
N ASN A 409 -22.27 -15.33 35.41
CA ASN A 409 -21.51 -14.34 36.19
C ASN A 409 -20.33 -13.72 35.43
N ASN A 410 -19.83 -14.37 34.37
CA ASN A 410 -18.81 -13.78 33.50
C ASN A 410 -19.37 -12.63 32.65
N ALA A 411 -20.68 -12.60 32.41
CA ALA A 411 -21.40 -11.60 31.60
C ALA A 411 -20.88 -11.40 30.16
N SER A 412 -19.87 -12.15 29.72
CA SER A 412 -19.35 -12.23 28.37
C SER A 412 -18.69 -13.59 28.13
N LEU A 413 -18.47 -13.93 26.86
CA LEU A 413 -17.49 -14.96 26.51
C LEU A 413 -16.08 -14.40 26.70
N TYR A 414 -15.10 -15.29 26.83
CA TYR A 414 -13.70 -14.90 26.88
C TYR A 414 -13.19 -14.54 25.48
N ASN A 415 -12.47 -13.43 25.34
CA ASN A 415 -11.85 -13.03 24.08
C ASN A 415 -10.51 -12.32 24.32
N SER A 416 -9.93 -11.71 23.28
CA SER A 416 -8.63 -11.01 23.38
C SER A 416 -8.57 -9.86 24.40
N LEU A 417 -9.72 -9.30 24.78
CA LEU A 417 -9.86 -8.29 25.84
C LEU A 417 -10.19 -8.93 27.19
N GLY A 418 -10.17 -10.26 27.30
CA GLY A 418 -10.62 -10.99 28.47
C GLY A 418 -12.14 -11.00 28.62
N TYR A 419 -12.62 -11.25 29.85
CA TYR A 419 -14.01 -11.03 30.22
C TYR A 419 -14.30 -9.55 30.46
N ILE A 420 -15.56 -9.16 30.28
CA ILE A 420 -16.00 -7.77 30.50
C ILE A 420 -15.66 -7.25 31.90
N TRP A 421 -15.74 -8.10 32.93
CA TRP A 421 -15.45 -7.70 34.32
C TRP A 421 -13.97 -7.40 34.60
N GLN A 422 -13.05 -7.74 33.68
CA GLN A 422 -11.62 -7.39 33.81
C GLN A 422 -11.32 -5.91 33.51
N ASN A 423 -12.34 -5.13 33.13
CA ASN A 423 -12.23 -3.70 32.86
C ASN A 423 -11.22 -3.31 31.75
N ARG A 424 -10.88 -4.25 30.87
CA ARG A 424 -9.90 -4.01 29.79
C ARG A 424 -10.47 -3.11 28.68
N LEU A 425 -11.79 -3.09 28.57
CA LEU A 425 -12.53 -2.20 27.67
C LEU A 425 -12.76 -0.80 28.27
N GLY A 426 -12.43 -0.57 29.54
CA GLY A 426 -12.77 0.65 30.28
C GLY A 426 -14.17 0.63 30.90
N ILE A 427 -14.86 -0.50 30.80
CA ILE A 427 -16.14 -0.79 31.48
C ILE A 427 -16.09 -2.21 32.06
N THR A 428 -16.80 -2.46 33.17
CA THR A 428 -16.87 -3.77 33.83
C THR A 428 -18.17 -4.54 33.55
N SER A 429 -19.17 -3.86 33.00
CA SER A 429 -20.47 -4.40 32.59
C SER A 429 -21.10 -3.43 31.59
N GLY A 430 -22.23 -3.81 30.99
CA GLY A 430 -22.97 -2.93 30.08
C GLY A 430 -23.72 -3.69 29.01
N SER A 431 -24.70 -3.00 28.40
CA SER A 431 -25.45 -3.48 27.24
C SER A 431 -24.55 -3.65 26.02
N THR A 432 -25.04 -4.36 25.01
CA THR A 432 -24.34 -4.52 23.72
C THR A 432 -23.94 -3.17 23.12
N ALA A 433 -24.81 -2.15 23.22
CA ALA A 433 -24.52 -0.80 22.73
C ALA A 433 -23.40 -0.10 23.50
N GLN A 434 -23.35 -0.25 24.83
CA GLN A 434 -22.28 0.34 25.66
C GLN A 434 -20.92 -0.32 25.39
N ARG A 435 -20.91 -1.64 25.20
CA ARG A 435 -19.69 -2.38 24.83
C ARG A 435 -19.19 -1.99 23.44
N LYS A 436 -20.10 -1.94 22.46
CA LYS A 436 -19.80 -1.46 21.11
C LYS A 436 -19.20 -0.06 21.15
N ALA A 437 -19.83 0.90 21.85
CA ALA A 437 -19.34 2.27 21.95
C ALA A 437 -17.93 2.36 22.55
N ALA A 438 -17.62 1.55 23.58
CA ALA A 438 -16.28 1.51 24.16
C ALA A 438 -15.23 0.91 23.20
N MET A 439 -15.60 -0.11 22.40
CA MET A 439 -14.73 -0.68 21.37
C MET A 439 -14.50 0.32 20.23
N ASP A 440 -15.55 1.04 19.82
CA ASP A 440 -15.49 2.09 18.80
C ASP A 440 -14.59 3.26 19.24
N GLY A 441 -14.59 3.61 20.53
CA GLY A 441 -13.66 4.59 21.10
C GLY A 441 -12.19 4.17 20.99
N LYS A 442 -11.89 2.89 21.24
CA LYS A 442 -10.55 2.33 21.03
C LYS A 442 -10.17 2.31 19.55
N LEU A 443 -11.09 1.91 18.66
CA LEU A 443 -10.89 1.93 17.21
C LEU A 443 -10.54 3.35 16.74
N THR A 444 -11.32 4.35 17.16
CA THR A 444 -11.10 5.76 16.81
C THR A 444 -9.70 6.23 17.22
N SER A 445 -9.28 5.91 18.45
CA SER A 445 -7.96 6.27 18.97
C SER A 445 -6.83 5.61 18.18
N LEU A 446 -7.00 4.32 17.86
CA LEU A 446 -6.05 3.55 17.06
C LEU A 446 -5.90 4.12 15.64
N CYS A 447 -7.02 4.43 14.97
CA CYS A 447 -6.99 5.03 13.63
C CYS A 447 -6.30 6.39 13.64
N ALA A 448 -6.52 7.22 14.67
CA ALA A 448 -5.83 8.50 14.83
C ALA A 448 -4.32 8.31 14.97
N ASN A 449 -3.89 7.35 15.80
CA ASN A 449 -2.47 7.06 16.01
C ASN A 449 -1.77 6.53 14.75
N MET A 450 -2.43 5.66 13.98
CA MET A 450 -1.91 5.15 12.70
C MET A 450 -1.76 6.28 11.66
N LYS A 451 -2.78 7.16 11.55
CA LYS A 451 -2.72 8.31 10.66
C LYS A 451 -1.60 9.29 11.03
N ALA A 452 -1.34 9.46 12.33
CA ALA A 452 -0.23 10.27 12.81
C ALA A 452 1.16 9.71 12.40
N GLN A 453 1.27 8.39 12.16
CA GLN A 453 2.48 7.76 11.59
C GLN A 453 2.54 7.79 10.05
N GLY A 454 1.62 8.49 9.39
CA GLY A 454 1.57 8.58 7.93
C GLY A 454 1.03 7.33 7.24
N ILE A 455 0.34 6.44 7.96
CA ILE A 455 -0.30 5.26 7.37
C ILE A 455 -1.59 5.68 6.67
N VAL A 456 -1.76 5.24 5.43
CA VAL A 456 -2.99 5.44 4.65
C VAL A 456 -3.99 4.34 5.02
N LEU A 457 -5.11 4.72 5.63
CA LEU A 457 -6.19 3.83 6.03
C LEU A 457 -7.32 3.85 4.99
N TYR A 458 -7.56 2.68 4.41
CA TYR A 458 -8.76 2.35 3.66
C TYR A 458 -9.69 1.51 4.53
N THR A 459 -10.99 1.80 4.48
CA THR A 459 -11.99 1.03 5.22
C THR A 459 -13.12 0.63 4.28
N VAL A 460 -13.44 -0.66 4.26
CA VAL A 460 -14.48 -1.26 3.42
C VAL A 460 -15.50 -1.92 4.32
N ARG A 461 -16.74 -1.43 4.28
CA ARG A 461 -17.89 -2.08 4.90
C ARG A 461 -18.49 -3.07 3.92
N VAL A 462 -18.67 -4.33 4.31
CA VAL A 462 -19.00 -5.44 3.39
C VAL A 462 -20.41 -5.98 3.60
N GLU A 463 -21.24 -5.89 2.56
CA GLU A 463 -22.59 -6.49 2.44
C GLU A 463 -23.50 -6.20 3.64
N VAL A 464 -23.61 -4.92 4.00
CA VAL A 464 -24.52 -4.47 5.06
C VAL A 464 -25.39 -3.32 4.60
N SER A 465 -26.71 -3.49 4.74
CA SER A 465 -27.73 -2.53 4.30
C SER A 465 -28.28 -1.63 5.41
N SER A 466 -27.94 -1.89 6.69
CA SER A 466 -28.40 -1.12 7.85
C SER A 466 -27.36 -1.11 8.97
N GLY A 467 -27.36 -0.07 9.82
CA GLY A 467 -26.38 0.13 10.89
C GLY A 467 -25.45 1.32 10.64
N ASP A 468 -24.68 1.70 11.66
CA ASP A 468 -23.86 2.91 11.66
C ASP A 468 -22.44 2.68 11.10
N SER A 469 -22.11 3.36 10.00
CA SER A 469 -20.77 3.34 9.38
C SER A 469 -19.91 4.54 9.75
N SER A 470 -20.36 5.41 10.68
CA SER A 470 -19.66 6.63 11.09
C SER A 470 -18.25 6.37 11.59
N VAL A 471 -18.06 5.32 12.40
CA VAL A 471 -16.77 4.97 12.98
C VAL A 471 -15.78 4.48 11.91
N LEU A 472 -16.23 3.65 10.97
CA LEU A 472 -15.39 3.19 9.85
C LEU A 472 -15.03 4.37 8.94
N ARG A 473 -16.00 5.23 8.61
CA ARG A 473 -15.76 6.43 7.81
C ARG A 473 -14.76 7.38 8.48
N GLY A 474 -14.86 7.58 9.79
CA GLY A 474 -13.91 8.40 10.56
C GLY A 474 -12.53 7.76 10.71
N CYS A 475 -12.45 6.44 10.64
CA CYS A 475 -11.19 5.71 10.67
C CYS A 475 -10.38 5.90 9.36
N ALA A 476 -11.03 5.89 8.20
CA ALA A 476 -10.39 6.15 6.92
C ALA A 476 -9.56 7.46 6.92
N THR A 477 -8.46 7.49 6.16
CA THR A 477 -7.61 8.69 6.07
C THR A 477 -8.33 9.87 5.44
N SER A 478 -9.23 9.60 4.49
CA SER A 478 -10.05 10.59 3.81
C SER A 478 -11.33 9.96 3.30
N ASN A 479 -12.35 10.78 2.99
CA ASN A 479 -13.67 10.28 2.58
C ASN A 479 -13.63 9.42 1.30
N ASP A 480 -12.65 9.63 0.40
CA ASP A 480 -12.42 8.81 -0.80
C ASP A 480 -11.83 7.42 -0.51
N LYS A 481 -11.45 7.14 0.75
CA LYS A 481 -10.88 5.86 1.19
C LYS A 481 -11.85 5.04 2.03
N PHE A 482 -13.07 5.53 2.19
CA PHE A 482 -14.17 4.79 2.78
C PHE A 482 -15.08 4.24 1.67
N TYR A 483 -15.35 2.95 1.72
CA TYR A 483 -16.24 2.28 0.79
C TYR A 483 -17.34 1.54 1.56
N ASP A 484 -18.60 1.81 1.20
CA ASP A 484 -19.78 1.16 1.77
C ASP A 484 -20.37 0.22 0.72
N VAL A 485 -20.05 -1.06 0.83
CA VAL A 485 -20.47 -2.09 -0.14
C VAL A 485 -21.75 -2.72 0.38
N GLN A 486 -22.86 -2.48 -0.31
CA GLN A 486 -24.15 -3.08 0.06
C GLN A 486 -24.39 -4.41 -0.65
N ASP A 487 -23.74 -4.64 -1.79
CA ASP A 487 -23.91 -5.83 -2.62
C ASP A 487 -22.57 -6.46 -3.00
N ALA A 488 -22.51 -7.79 -2.97
CA ALA A 488 -21.36 -8.59 -3.36
C ALA A 488 -20.74 -8.21 -4.71
N SER A 489 -21.59 -7.87 -5.69
CA SER A 489 -21.17 -7.51 -7.05
C SER A 489 -20.33 -6.24 -7.11
N GLN A 490 -20.47 -5.35 -6.13
CA GLN A 490 -19.71 -4.09 -6.06
C GLN A 490 -18.33 -4.30 -5.45
N LEU A 491 -18.09 -5.40 -4.74
CA LEU A 491 -16.87 -5.63 -3.99
C LEU A 491 -15.64 -5.66 -4.91
N THR A 492 -15.73 -6.35 -6.05
CA THR A 492 -14.66 -6.37 -7.05
C THR A 492 -14.35 -4.97 -7.59
N ALA A 493 -15.38 -4.16 -7.88
CA ALA A 493 -15.19 -2.81 -8.40
C ALA A 493 -14.52 -1.88 -7.37
N VAL A 494 -14.90 -2.00 -6.09
CA VAL A 494 -14.26 -1.26 -4.99
C VAL A 494 -12.78 -1.63 -4.87
N PHE A 495 -12.45 -2.92 -4.95
CA PHE A 495 -11.06 -3.36 -4.81
C PHE A 495 -10.22 -2.94 -6.02
N ASN A 496 -10.79 -2.95 -7.23
CA ASN A 496 -10.12 -2.39 -8.40
C ASN A 496 -9.88 -0.88 -8.24
N ALA A 497 -10.82 -0.15 -7.63
CA ALA A 497 -10.64 1.27 -7.33
C ALA A 497 -9.54 1.51 -6.26
N ILE A 498 -9.50 0.69 -5.21
CA ILE A 498 -8.44 0.71 -4.19
C ILE A 498 -7.08 0.39 -4.83
N ALA A 499 -7.01 -0.65 -5.64
CA ALA A 499 -5.79 -1.05 -6.34
C ALA A 499 -5.29 0.08 -7.25
N GLY A 500 -6.16 0.67 -8.08
CA GLY A 500 -5.81 1.83 -8.92
C GLY A 500 -5.39 3.06 -8.11
N SER A 501 -6.00 3.28 -6.94
CA SER A 501 -5.61 4.35 -6.01
C SER A 501 -4.21 4.10 -5.44
N ILE A 502 -3.90 2.86 -5.04
CA ILE A 502 -2.58 2.46 -4.53
C ILE A 502 -1.52 2.54 -5.64
N GLU A 503 -1.84 2.14 -6.87
CA GLU A 503 -0.96 2.32 -8.02
C GLU A 503 -0.65 3.80 -8.27
N ASN A 504 -1.65 4.69 -8.16
CA ASN A 504 -1.42 6.13 -8.27
C ASN A 504 -0.50 6.65 -7.14
N LEU A 505 -0.69 6.18 -5.90
CA LEU A 505 0.24 6.50 -4.79
C LEU A 505 1.68 6.08 -5.09
N ARG A 506 1.84 5.07 -5.94
CA ARG A 506 3.12 4.58 -6.41
C ARG A 506 3.79 5.51 -7.43
N ILE A 507 3.02 6.25 -8.20
CA ILE A 507 3.52 7.14 -9.27
C ILE A 507 3.72 8.58 -8.75
N LEU A 508 3.20 8.91 -7.56
CA LEU A 508 3.15 10.27 -7.04
C LEU A 508 4.49 10.77 -6.43
N LYS A 509 4.92 11.90 -7.00
CA LYS A 509 5.95 12.92 -6.66
C LYS A 509 7.42 12.50 -6.58
#